data_AF-A0A931S6N9-F1
#
_entry.id   AF-A0A931S6N9-F1
#
_cell.length_a   1.000
_cell.length_b   1.000
_cell.length_c   1.000
_cell.angle_alpha   90.00
_cell.angle_beta   90.00
_cell.angle_gamma   90.00
#
_symmetry.space_group_name_H-M   'P 1'
#
loop_
_entity.id
_entity.type
_entity.pdbx_description
1 polymer ?
#
loop_
_entity_poly.entity_id
_entity_poly.type
_entity_poly.pdbx_seq_one_letter_code
_entity_poly.pdbx_strand_id
1 'polypeptide(L)'
;MAVEAAQEEPPRAFLVAREGALETSDFYDLRRLFYFKKTVEMLDPKGAAKVLLLDSTMSPEFKRFGVLSGSFNPPTMAHIDLAARATKSFQLDHVLFLISRITIDKPENEGLATEDRLLLLSLLAQEVGWASVAVANRGLYFEQATALRSVWGKTGKIFFIVGMDKVAQILDPRYYENREEALVKLFIEARLIAASRGGSGESELRELLNRQENENYADRVYFLPMPDQMKGLASSVVRAGIERGDIPVDELPDVVRRFISETQAYRAGYEMRRRVLDRLYELREWAEEGADLRKLLALVNETAGKGQTLRRLLEDPSSSGVELKEFLLALQS
;
A
#
# COMPACT_ATOMS: atom_id res chain seq x y z
N MET A 1 -11.54 27.01 -21.73
CA MET A 1 -11.55 26.18 -22.96
C MET A 1 -11.43 24.74 -22.51
N ALA A 2 -12.49 23.96 -22.71
CA ALA A 2 -12.50 22.54 -22.38
C ALA A 2 -11.58 21.79 -23.35
N VAL A 3 -10.69 20.96 -22.81
CA VAL A 3 -9.80 20.10 -23.61
C VAL A 3 -10.52 18.76 -23.76
N GLU A 4 -10.88 18.41 -24.99
CA GLU A 4 -11.46 17.10 -25.34
C GLU A 4 -10.50 15.98 -24.93
N ALA A 5 -10.99 15.08 -24.07
CA ALA A 5 -10.29 13.88 -23.67
C ALA A 5 -10.37 12.85 -24.81
N ALA A 6 -9.31 12.76 -25.62
CA ALA A 6 -9.15 11.68 -26.59
C ALA A 6 -9.03 10.33 -25.85
N GLN A 7 -9.97 9.42 -26.15
CA GLN A 7 -9.93 8.02 -25.75
C GLN A 7 -8.88 7.29 -26.59
N GLU A 8 -7.63 7.27 -26.12
CA GLU A 8 -6.59 6.40 -26.65
C GLU A 8 -6.07 5.48 -25.54
N GLU A 9 -6.17 4.17 -25.79
CA GLU A 9 -5.57 3.12 -24.95
C GLU A 9 -4.08 3.42 -24.70
N PRO A 10 -3.57 3.16 -23.48
CA PRO A 10 -2.19 3.51 -23.14
C PRO A 10 -1.19 2.67 -23.96
N PRO A 11 -0.14 3.29 -24.53
CA PRO A 11 0.85 2.57 -25.33
C PRO A 11 1.68 1.62 -24.46
N ARG A 12 1.77 0.36 -24.90
CA ARG A 12 2.72 -0.66 -24.41
C ARG A 12 4.16 -0.27 -24.80
N ALA A 13 4.80 0.62 -24.06
CA ALA A 13 6.24 0.85 -24.23
C ALA A 13 6.86 1.57 -23.03
N PHE A 14 7.12 0.84 -21.94
CA PHE A 14 8.26 1.03 -21.03
C PHE A 14 8.47 -0.27 -20.26
N LEU A 15 9.12 -1.24 -20.91
CA LEU A 15 9.63 -2.45 -20.26
C LEU A 15 11.15 -2.44 -20.45
N VAL A 16 11.87 -2.13 -19.38
CA VAL A 16 13.06 -2.92 -19.04
C VAL A 16 12.77 -3.50 -17.66
N ALA A 17 11.80 -4.42 -17.63
CA ALA A 17 11.76 -5.41 -16.57
C ALA A 17 13.10 -6.15 -16.59
N ARG A 18 13.69 -6.42 -15.42
CA ARG A 18 14.66 -7.51 -15.35
C ARG A 18 13.97 -8.74 -15.90
N GLU A 19 14.49 -9.32 -16.97
CA GLU A 19 14.07 -10.64 -17.45
C GLU A 19 14.34 -11.65 -16.33
N GLY A 20 13.26 -12.01 -15.64
CA GLY A 20 13.20 -12.99 -14.58
C GLY A 20 11.76 -13.03 -14.11
N ALA A 21 11.08 -14.15 -14.33
CA ALA A 21 9.74 -14.33 -13.79
C ALA A 21 9.79 -14.20 -12.26
N LEU A 22 8.89 -13.40 -11.67
CA LEU A 22 8.64 -13.40 -10.24
C LEU A 22 8.42 -14.85 -9.76
N GLU A 23 9.38 -15.41 -9.02
CA GLU A 23 9.32 -16.77 -8.54
C GLU A 23 8.40 -16.87 -7.32
N THR A 24 7.67 -17.98 -7.18
CA THR A 24 6.79 -18.24 -6.02
C THR A 24 7.53 -18.21 -4.66
N SER A 25 8.86 -18.25 -4.67
CA SER A 25 9.73 -18.08 -3.50
C SER A 25 9.63 -16.68 -2.87
N ASP A 26 9.31 -15.64 -3.66
CA ASP A 26 9.27 -14.25 -3.19
C ASP A 26 8.23 -14.00 -2.09
N PHE A 27 7.14 -14.78 -2.08
CA PHE A 27 6.08 -14.65 -1.05
C PHE A 27 6.50 -15.15 0.32
N TYR A 28 7.60 -15.91 0.39
CA TYR A 28 8.06 -16.58 1.59
C TYR A 28 9.44 -16.12 2.03
N ASP A 29 10.01 -15.09 1.39
CA ASP A 29 11.30 -14.50 1.76
C ASP A 29 11.21 -13.77 3.11
N LEU A 30 11.67 -14.44 4.16
CA LEU A 30 11.67 -13.91 5.53
C LEU A 30 12.56 -12.68 5.67
N ARG A 31 13.70 -12.59 4.98
CA ARG A 31 14.60 -11.43 5.08
C ARG A 31 13.89 -10.19 4.57
N ARG A 32 13.18 -10.32 3.44
CA ARG A 32 12.41 -9.23 2.85
C ARG A 32 11.22 -8.82 3.72
N LEU A 33 10.46 -9.79 4.24
CA LEU A 33 9.32 -9.53 5.11
C LEU A 33 9.74 -8.87 6.44
N PHE A 34 10.83 -9.34 7.05
CA PHE A 34 11.38 -8.74 8.28
C PHE A 34 11.97 -7.37 8.04
N TYR A 35 12.62 -7.13 6.90
CA TYR A 35 13.05 -5.80 6.50
C TYR A 35 11.86 -4.82 6.47
N PHE A 36 10.74 -5.20 5.86
CA PHE A 36 9.54 -4.37 5.84
C PHE A 36 8.96 -4.14 7.24
N LYS A 37 8.81 -5.20 8.03
CA LYS A 37 8.30 -5.11 9.40
C LYS A 37 9.15 -4.17 10.26
N LYS A 38 10.47 -4.36 10.26
CA LYS A 38 11.44 -3.50 10.93
C LYS A 38 11.33 -2.04 10.47
N THR A 39 11.15 -1.82 9.16
CA THR A 39 11.02 -0.49 8.59
C THR A 39 9.79 0.25 9.09
N VAL A 40 8.66 -0.45 9.23
CA VAL A 40 7.43 0.10 9.82
C VAL A 40 7.63 0.37 11.32
N GLU A 41 8.30 -0.53 12.06
CA GLU A 41 8.52 -0.37 13.51
C GLU A 41 9.42 0.84 13.84
N MET A 42 10.44 1.12 13.02
CA MET A 42 11.33 2.28 13.17
C MET A 42 10.63 3.64 13.02
N LEU A 43 9.41 3.66 12.46
CA LEU A 43 8.63 4.86 12.22
C LEU A 43 7.72 5.17 13.42
N ASP A 44 8.18 5.99 14.36
CA ASP A 44 7.38 6.39 15.53
C ASP A 44 6.06 7.08 15.10
N PRO A 45 4.88 6.49 15.41
CA PRO A 45 3.59 7.06 15.02
C PRO A 45 3.28 8.39 15.70
N LYS A 46 3.89 8.66 16.87
CA LYS A 46 3.72 9.90 17.64
C LYS A 46 4.86 10.90 17.40
N GLY A 47 5.90 10.48 16.69
CA GLY A 47 7.05 11.32 16.37
C GLY A 47 6.78 12.32 15.25
N ALA A 48 7.81 13.09 14.91
CA ALA A 48 7.77 14.01 13.78
C ALA A 48 7.45 13.27 12.46
N ALA A 49 6.79 13.95 11.53
CA ALA A 49 6.42 13.37 10.24
C ALA A 49 7.66 12.88 9.48
N LYS A 50 7.67 11.59 9.13
CA LYS A 50 8.80 10.89 8.53
C LYS A 50 8.29 9.88 7.49
N VAL A 51 9.07 9.76 6.42
CA VAL A 51 8.87 8.78 5.36
C VAL A 51 10.16 8.00 5.14
N LEU A 52 10.03 6.71 4.85
CA LEU A 52 11.13 5.84 4.46
C LEU A 52 10.81 5.23 3.09
N LEU A 53 11.76 5.38 2.16
CA LEU A 53 11.73 4.71 0.87
C LEU A 53 12.19 3.26 1.03
N LEU A 54 11.50 2.33 0.38
CA LEU A 54 11.85 0.90 0.41
C LEU A 54 12.72 0.46 -0.77
N ASP A 55 12.83 1.29 -1.80
CA ASP A 55 13.66 1.07 -2.98
C ASP A 55 14.45 2.34 -3.36
N SER A 56 15.50 2.16 -4.16
CA SER A 56 16.42 3.21 -4.59
C SER A 56 16.17 3.70 -6.02
N THR A 57 15.03 3.36 -6.64
CA THR A 57 14.72 3.76 -8.03
C THR A 57 14.30 5.22 -8.15
N MET A 58 14.22 5.93 -7.02
CA MET A 58 13.99 7.38 -6.95
C MET A 58 15.19 8.21 -7.39
N SER A 59 14.96 9.09 -8.38
CA SER A 59 15.96 10.04 -8.88
C SER A 59 15.71 11.46 -8.35
N PRO A 60 16.77 12.20 -7.94
CA PRO A 60 16.66 13.62 -7.61
C PRO A 60 16.36 14.50 -8.84
N GLU A 61 16.47 13.95 -10.05
CA GLU A 61 16.18 14.67 -11.29
C GLU A 61 14.68 14.78 -11.57
N PHE A 62 13.89 13.84 -11.05
CA PHE A 62 12.44 13.84 -11.17
C PHE A 62 11.88 15.19 -10.66
N LYS A 63 11.02 15.80 -11.49
CA LYS A 63 10.42 17.11 -11.27
C LYS A 63 8.96 17.03 -10.85
N ARG A 64 8.28 15.93 -11.17
CA ARG A 64 6.83 15.74 -10.94
C ARG A 64 6.59 14.34 -10.39
N PHE A 65 6.29 14.28 -9.10
CA PHE A 65 6.10 13.02 -8.39
C PHE A 65 4.63 12.78 -8.10
N GLY A 66 4.13 11.62 -8.52
CA GLY A 66 2.85 11.10 -8.06
C GLY A 66 3.00 10.44 -6.70
N VAL A 67 2.04 10.62 -5.81
CA VAL A 67 1.96 9.88 -4.55
C VAL A 67 0.57 9.29 -4.44
N LEU A 68 0.45 7.97 -4.59
CA LEU A 68 -0.78 7.26 -4.34
C LEU A 68 -0.72 6.69 -2.93
N SER A 69 -1.38 7.37 -1.99
CA SER A 69 -1.42 6.99 -0.58
C SER A 69 -2.65 6.12 -0.30
N GLY A 70 -2.45 4.95 0.27
CA GLY A 70 -3.51 3.96 0.42
C GLY A 70 -3.21 2.84 1.40
N SER A 71 -4.24 2.10 1.80
CA SER A 71 -4.06 0.90 2.61
C SER A 71 -3.62 -0.31 1.80
N PHE A 72 -3.88 -0.31 0.49
CA PHE A 72 -3.54 -1.38 -0.46
C PHE A 72 -3.83 -2.78 0.10
N ASN A 73 -5.10 -3.02 0.44
CA ASN A 73 -5.52 -4.21 1.18
C ASN A 73 -6.66 -4.96 0.47
N PRO A 74 -6.43 -5.54 -0.73
CA PRO A 74 -5.13 -5.64 -1.41
C PRO A 74 -4.93 -4.48 -2.41
N PRO A 75 -3.74 -4.32 -3.02
CA PRO A 75 -3.62 -3.58 -4.27
C PRO A 75 -4.55 -4.21 -5.33
N THR A 76 -5.16 -3.38 -6.17
CA THR A 76 -6.12 -3.79 -7.21
C THR A 76 -5.76 -3.14 -8.54
N MET A 77 -6.37 -3.60 -9.62
CA MET A 77 -6.20 -2.97 -10.94
C MET A 77 -6.61 -1.49 -10.95
N ALA A 78 -7.58 -1.09 -10.12
CA ALA A 78 -7.94 0.32 -9.98
C ALA A 78 -6.78 1.20 -9.47
N HIS A 79 -5.92 0.68 -8.58
CA HIS A 79 -4.75 1.44 -8.10
C HIS A 79 -3.73 1.62 -9.22
N ILE A 80 -3.48 0.57 -10.01
CA ILE A 80 -2.52 0.60 -11.11
C ILE A 80 -3.01 1.51 -12.24
N ASP A 81 -4.27 1.36 -12.65
CA ASP A 81 -4.89 2.20 -13.69
C ASP A 81 -4.93 3.67 -13.26
N LEU A 82 -5.29 3.95 -12.00
CA LEU A 82 -5.28 5.30 -11.46
C LEU A 82 -3.88 5.93 -11.52
N ALA A 83 -2.87 5.22 -11.06
CA ALA A 83 -1.49 5.70 -11.08
C ALA A 83 -0.98 5.90 -12.52
N ALA A 84 -1.24 4.96 -13.43
CA ALA A 84 -0.84 5.05 -14.83
C ALA A 84 -1.52 6.23 -15.55
N ARG A 85 -2.83 6.44 -15.32
CA ARG A 85 -3.59 7.55 -15.89
C ARG A 85 -3.13 8.90 -15.36
N ALA A 86 -2.88 9.00 -14.06
CA ALA A 86 -2.33 10.21 -13.47
C ALA A 86 -0.94 10.52 -14.06
N THR A 87 -0.10 9.49 -14.23
CA THR A 87 1.22 9.61 -14.86
C THR A 87 1.13 10.18 -16.27
N LYS A 88 0.27 9.60 -17.12
CA LYS A 88 0.05 10.07 -18.50
C LYS A 88 -0.53 11.50 -18.53
N SER A 89 -1.59 11.75 -17.77
CA SER A 89 -2.36 13.01 -17.85
C SER A 89 -1.62 14.20 -17.24
N PHE A 90 -0.81 13.95 -16.22
CA PHE A 90 -0.08 14.99 -15.48
C PHE A 90 1.42 14.96 -15.71
N GLN A 91 1.91 14.14 -16.66
CA GLN A 91 3.33 13.99 -16.99
C GLN A 91 4.16 13.79 -15.72
N LEU A 92 3.76 12.81 -14.91
CA LEU A 92 4.52 12.45 -13.72
C LEU A 92 5.76 11.68 -14.17
N ASP A 93 6.90 11.99 -13.57
CA ASP A 93 8.15 11.28 -13.87
C ASP A 93 8.15 9.92 -13.19
N HIS A 94 7.51 9.82 -12.01
CA HIS A 94 7.43 8.60 -11.22
C HIS A 94 6.27 8.64 -10.22
N VAL A 95 5.80 7.45 -9.79
CA VAL A 95 4.76 7.31 -8.76
C VAL A 95 5.28 6.59 -7.52
N LEU A 96 4.93 7.12 -6.35
CA LEU A 96 5.18 6.50 -5.05
C LEU A 96 3.89 5.89 -4.51
N PHE A 97 3.86 4.56 -4.36
CA PHE A 97 2.85 3.89 -3.56
C PHE A 97 3.23 4.05 -2.08
N LEU A 98 2.37 4.72 -1.32
CA LEU A 98 2.64 5.09 0.07
C LEU A 98 1.66 4.41 1.03
N ILE A 99 2.19 3.63 1.98
CA ILE A 99 1.42 3.13 3.12
C ILE A 99 1.73 3.98 4.34
N SER A 100 0.69 4.36 5.08
CA SER A 100 0.84 5.00 6.40
C SER A 100 0.73 3.97 7.53
N ARG A 101 1.60 4.10 8.52
CA ARG A 101 1.50 3.34 9.79
C ARG A 101 0.20 3.67 10.52
N ILE A 102 -0.14 4.95 10.62
CA ILE A 102 -1.45 5.40 11.12
C ILE A 102 -2.44 5.50 9.96
N THR A 103 -3.56 4.80 10.05
CA THR A 103 -4.67 4.95 9.11
C THR A 103 -5.79 5.82 9.68
N ILE A 104 -6.32 6.73 8.87
CA ILE A 104 -7.46 7.58 9.25
C ILE A 104 -8.76 6.82 8.99
N ASP A 105 -9.63 6.75 10.02
CA ASP A 105 -10.95 6.09 10.01
C ASP A 105 -10.96 4.62 9.55
N LYS A 106 -9.86 3.90 9.74
CA LYS A 106 -9.78 2.47 9.42
C LYS A 106 -9.10 1.71 10.55
N PRO A 107 -9.58 0.49 10.86
CA PRO A 107 -8.93 -0.38 11.82
C PRO A 107 -7.56 -0.84 11.27
N GLU A 108 -6.54 -0.85 12.12
CA GLU A 108 -5.16 -1.20 11.75
C GLU A 108 -4.97 -2.69 11.40
N ASN A 109 -5.90 -3.55 11.80
CA ASN A 109 -5.70 -5.01 11.90
C ASN A 109 -6.53 -5.89 10.95
N GLU A 110 -7.27 -5.32 10.00
CA GLU A 110 -8.07 -6.12 9.07
C GLU A 110 -7.29 -6.50 7.81
N GLY A 111 -7.44 -7.75 7.35
CA GLY A 111 -6.90 -8.23 6.09
C GLY A 111 -5.40 -8.55 6.14
N LEU A 112 -4.64 -8.11 5.13
CA LEU A 112 -3.22 -8.44 5.02
C LEU A 112 -2.38 -7.81 6.12
N ALA A 113 -1.33 -8.49 6.55
CA ALA A 113 -0.24 -7.89 7.32
C ALA A 113 0.43 -6.76 6.51
N THR A 114 0.97 -5.75 7.19
CA THR A 114 1.57 -4.59 6.52
C THR A 114 2.77 -4.99 5.66
N GLU A 115 3.62 -5.90 6.15
CA GLU A 115 4.76 -6.47 5.44
C GLU A 115 4.34 -7.19 4.15
N ASP A 116 3.19 -7.87 4.14
CA ASP A 116 2.66 -8.52 2.93
C ASP A 116 2.10 -7.49 1.94
N ARG A 117 1.48 -6.40 2.43
CA ARG A 117 1.05 -5.28 1.56
C ARG A 117 2.26 -4.60 0.90
N LEU A 118 3.33 -4.37 1.68
CA LEU A 118 4.58 -3.78 1.17
C LEU A 118 5.31 -4.71 0.21
N LEU A 119 5.30 -6.01 0.48
CA LEU A 119 5.80 -7.02 -0.46
C LEU A 119 5.06 -6.93 -1.78
N LEU A 120 3.72 -7.01 -1.77
CA LEU A 120 2.91 -6.93 -2.99
C LEU A 120 3.16 -5.64 -3.78
N LEU A 121 3.20 -4.49 -3.09
CA LEU A 121 3.53 -3.22 -3.73
C LEU A 121 4.94 -3.20 -4.31
N SER A 122 5.91 -3.81 -3.64
CA SER A 122 7.30 -3.84 -4.13
C SER A 122 7.44 -4.71 -5.38
N LEU A 123 6.74 -5.85 -5.43
CA LEU A 123 6.72 -6.71 -6.63
C LEU A 123 6.00 -5.99 -7.79
N LEU A 124 4.89 -5.30 -7.49
CA LEU A 124 4.17 -4.49 -8.49
C LEU A 124 5.02 -3.34 -9.00
N ALA A 125 5.69 -2.60 -8.13
CA ALA A 125 6.57 -1.49 -8.48
C ALA A 125 7.71 -1.96 -9.41
N GLN A 126 8.30 -3.12 -9.09
CA GLN A 126 9.31 -3.77 -9.93
C GLN A 126 8.75 -4.19 -11.30
N GLU A 127 7.54 -4.75 -11.34
CA GLU A 127 6.89 -5.20 -12.58
C GLU A 127 6.59 -4.02 -13.52
N VAL A 128 6.09 -2.91 -12.98
CA VAL A 128 5.70 -1.75 -13.80
C VAL A 128 6.88 -0.83 -14.13
N GLY A 129 7.94 -0.80 -13.32
CA GLY A 129 9.18 -0.05 -13.57
C GLY A 129 9.11 1.47 -13.41
N TRP A 130 7.91 2.06 -13.36
CA TRP A 130 7.68 3.51 -13.16
C TRP A 130 7.20 3.88 -11.75
N ALA A 131 7.22 2.93 -10.82
CA ALA A 131 6.75 3.12 -9.45
C ALA A 131 7.78 2.69 -8.40
N SER A 132 7.60 3.24 -7.19
CA SER A 132 8.38 2.92 -5.99
C SER A 132 7.46 2.77 -4.79
N VAL A 133 7.98 2.20 -3.70
CA VAL A 133 7.22 2.02 -2.45
C VAL A 133 7.83 2.80 -1.30
N ALA A 134 6.96 3.41 -0.49
CA ALA A 134 7.34 4.06 0.76
C ALA A 134 6.39 3.77 1.91
N VAL A 135 6.90 4.02 3.11
CA VAL A 135 6.11 4.01 4.35
C VAL A 135 6.24 5.34 5.05
N ALA A 136 5.11 5.91 5.49
CA ALA A 136 5.07 7.08 6.35
C ALA A 136 4.57 6.72 7.76
N ASN A 137 5.06 7.41 8.79
CA ASN A 137 4.50 7.24 10.14
C ASN A 137 3.12 7.89 10.29
N ARG A 138 2.83 8.95 9.54
CA ARG A 138 1.62 9.77 9.64
C ARG A 138 0.60 9.50 8.53
N GLY A 139 -0.67 9.70 8.84
CA GLY A 139 -1.82 9.44 7.96
C GLY A 139 -2.40 10.67 7.26
N LEU A 140 -2.19 11.88 7.81
CA LEU A 140 -2.72 13.11 7.20
C LEU A 140 -1.83 13.58 6.04
N TYR A 141 -2.45 14.07 4.97
CA TYR A 141 -1.76 14.39 3.72
C TYR A 141 -0.76 15.54 3.88
N PHE A 142 -1.02 16.53 4.74
CA PHE A 142 -0.05 17.61 4.99
C PHE A 142 1.21 17.10 5.72
N GLU A 143 1.06 16.10 6.58
CA GLU A 143 2.18 15.47 7.29
C GLU A 143 2.98 14.59 6.32
N GLN A 144 2.30 13.83 5.46
CA GLN A 144 2.95 13.10 4.37
C GLN A 144 3.72 14.05 3.44
N ALA A 145 3.12 15.19 3.05
CA ALA A 145 3.79 16.20 2.22
C ALA A 145 5.06 16.73 2.91
N THR A 146 4.95 17.07 4.21
CA THR A 146 6.09 17.53 5.02
C THR A 146 7.19 16.48 5.08
N ALA A 147 6.82 15.21 5.33
CA ALA A 147 7.76 14.10 5.39
C ALA A 147 8.49 13.89 4.05
N LEU A 148 7.75 13.88 2.94
CA LEU A 148 8.30 13.76 1.59
C LEU A 148 9.25 14.93 1.29
N ARG A 149 8.92 16.15 1.71
CA ARG A 149 9.81 17.31 1.51
C ARG A 149 11.15 17.19 2.24
N SER A 150 11.18 16.52 3.40
CA SER A 150 12.44 16.30 4.10
C SER A 150 13.39 15.35 3.37
N VAL A 151 12.84 14.47 2.51
CA VAL A 151 13.63 13.50 1.73
C VAL A 151 13.98 14.02 0.33
N TRP A 152 13.05 14.70 -0.35
CA TRP A 152 13.25 15.15 -1.76
C TRP A 152 13.63 16.62 -1.93
N GLY A 153 13.59 17.42 -0.86
CA GLY A 153 13.82 18.86 -0.96
C GLY A 153 12.74 19.60 -1.74
N LYS A 154 13.06 20.82 -2.18
CA LYS A 154 12.07 21.81 -2.64
C LYS A 154 11.88 21.90 -4.16
N THR A 155 12.68 21.17 -4.95
CA THR A 155 12.75 21.37 -6.41
C THR A 155 11.68 20.61 -7.20
N GLY A 156 11.17 19.51 -6.66
CA GLY A 156 10.09 18.71 -7.27
C GLY A 156 8.69 19.19 -6.92
N LYS A 157 7.71 18.93 -7.78
CA LYS A 157 6.27 19.10 -7.51
C LYS A 157 5.67 17.76 -7.06
N ILE A 158 4.99 17.77 -5.92
CA ILE A 158 4.31 16.59 -5.38
C ILE A 158 2.84 16.65 -5.79
N PHE A 159 2.34 15.56 -6.34
CA PHE A 159 0.94 15.36 -6.72
C PHE A 159 0.39 14.15 -5.97
N PHE A 160 -0.45 14.39 -4.96
CA PHE A 160 -1.19 13.29 -4.35
C PHE A 160 -2.32 12.85 -5.27
N ILE A 161 -2.32 11.57 -5.61
CA ILE A 161 -3.35 10.95 -6.44
C ILE A 161 -4.38 10.35 -5.49
N VAL A 162 -5.61 10.86 -5.52
CA VAL A 162 -6.63 10.56 -4.53
C VAL A 162 -8.00 10.39 -5.20
N GLY A 163 -8.88 9.59 -4.58
CA GLY A 163 -10.28 9.55 -4.98
C GLY A 163 -11.03 10.81 -4.51
N MET A 164 -12.12 11.15 -5.20
CA MET A 164 -13.03 12.23 -4.82
C MET A 164 -13.47 12.20 -3.35
N ASP A 165 -13.77 11.01 -2.81
CA ASP A 165 -14.13 10.81 -1.40
C ASP A 165 -13.02 11.26 -0.44
N LYS A 166 -11.76 11.10 -0.86
CA LYS A 166 -10.61 11.50 -0.06
C LYS A 166 -10.36 13.01 -0.10
N VAL A 167 -10.70 13.70 -1.19
CA VAL A 167 -10.64 15.17 -1.25
C VAL A 167 -11.57 15.78 -0.20
N ALA A 168 -12.80 15.29 -0.11
CA ALA A 168 -13.74 15.71 0.91
C ALA A 168 -13.18 15.45 2.33
N GLN A 169 -12.56 14.29 2.56
CA GLN A 169 -11.91 13.99 3.84
C GLN A 169 -10.73 14.95 4.14
N ILE A 170 -9.87 15.22 3.15
CA ILE A 170 -8.72 16.13 3.31
C ILE A 170 -9.19 17.54 3.67
N LEU A 171 -10.32 17.99 3.11
CA LEU A 171 -10.85 19.33 3.39
C LEU A 171 -11.72 19.39 4.65
N ASP A 172 -11.99 18.27 5.33
CA ASP A 172 -12.90 18.24 6.48
C ASP A 172 -12.20 18.72 7.78
N PRO A 173 -12.72 19.77 8.45
CA PRO A 173 -12.12 20.29 9.69
C PRO A 173 -11.95 19.25 10.80
N ARG A 174 -12.75 18.18 10.85
CA ARG A 174 -12.73 17.22 11.96
C ARG A 174 -11.40 16.47 12.14
N TYR A 175 -10.54 16.48 11.12
CA TYR A 175 -9.23 15.80 11.15
C TYR A 175 -8.08 16.70 11.62
N TYR A 176 -8.37 17.97 11.93
CA TYR A 176 -7.35 18.96 12.22
C TYR A 176 -7.65 19.68 13.53
N GLU A 177 -6.62 19.90 14.34
CA GLU A 177 -6.68 20.88 15.42
C GLU A 177 -6.80 22.30 14.84
N ASN A 178 -6.01 22.60 13.80
CA ASN A 178 -6.08 23.82 13.01
C ASN A 178 -6.08 23.48 11.51
N ARG A 179 -7.28 23.48 10.93
CA ARG A 179 -7.50 23.13 9.52
C ARG A 179 -6.76 24.05 8.56
N GLU A 180 -6.87 25.37 8.73
CA GLU A 180 -6.28 26.33 7.80
C GLU A 180 -4.76 26.21 7.79
N GLU A 181 -4.12 26.09 8.95
CA GLU A 181 -2.68 25.89 9.02
C GLU A 181 -2.25 24.58 8.32
N ALA A 182 -2.99 23.49 8.52
CA ALA A 182 -2.72 22.20 7.90
C ALA A 182 -2.89 22.25 6.37
N LEU A 183 -3.96 22.86 5.88
CA LEU A 183 -4.23 22.97 4.44
C LEU A 183 -3.25 23.92 3.76
N VAL A 184 -2.90 25.06 4.37
CA VAL A 184 -1.84 25.95 3.87
C VAL A 184 -0.53 25.19 3.73
N LYS A 185 -0.11 24.42 4.75
CA LYS A 185 1.10 23.57 4.67
C LYS A 185 1.00 22.55 3.53
N LEU A 186 -0.12 21.83 3.42
CA LEU A 186 -0.33 20.86 2.34
C LEU A 186 -0.18 21.50 0.96
N PHE A 187 -0.87 22.62 0.73
CA PHE A 187 -1.02 23.22 -0.59
C PHE A 187 0.12 24.16 -0.99
N ILE A 188 0.99 24.54 -0.05
CA ILE A 188 2.34 25.06 -0.36
C ILE A 188 3.18 23.95 -0.97
N GLU A 189 3.15 22.75 -0.38
CA GLU A 189 4.08 21.68 -0.71
C GLU A 189 3.60 20.76 -1.83
N ALA A 190 2.29 20.61 -2.02
CA ALA A 190 1.71 19.61 -2.90
C ALA A 190 0.47 20.12 -3.66
N ARG A 191 0.04 19.27 -4.59
CA ARG A 191 -1.20 19.39 -5.37
C ARG A 191 -1.98 18.10 -5.23
N LEU A 192 -3.29 18.15 -5.49
CA LEU A 192 -4.13 16.96 -5.53
C LEU A 192 -4.56 16.67 -6.97
N ILE A 193 -4.54 15.39 -7.34
CA ILE A 193 -5.19 14.85 -8.53
C ILE A 193 -6.37 14.02 -8.01
N ALA A 194 -7.57 14.57 -8.17
CA ALA A 194 -8.83 14.04 -7.70
C ALA A 194 -9.49 13.18 -8.80
N ALA A 195 -9.41 11.87 -8.61
CA ALA A 195 -9.99 10.90 -9.52
C ALA A 195 -11.47 10.66 -9.23
N SER A 196 -12.29 10.70 -10.28
CA SER A 196 -13.72 10.39 -10.19
C SER A 196 -13.95 8.99 -9.62
N ARG A 197 -14.98 8.83 -8.77
CA ARG A 197 -15.32 7.56 -8.13
C ARG A 197 -16.84 7.46 -7.96
N GLY A 198 -17.41 6.26 -8.16
CA GLY A 198 -18.86 6.07 -8.17
C GLY A 198 -19.57 7.05 -9.13
N GLY A 199 -20.61 7.73 -8.63
CA GLY A 199 -21.33 8.75 -9.39
C GLY A 199 -20.68 10.15 -9.38
N SER A 200 -19.62 10.38 -8.59
CA SER A 200 -19.03 11.72 -8.44
C SER A 200 -18.14 12.08 -9.62
N GLY A 201 -18.42 13.24 -10.24
CA GLY A 201 -17.68 13.80 -11.37
C GLY A 201 -17.03 15.15 -11.07
N GLU A 202 -16.72 15.88 -12.14
CA GLU A 202 -16.03 17.17 -12.05
C GLU A 202 -16.90 18.27 -11.43
N SER A 203 -18.22 18.24 -11.69
CA SER A 203 -19.16 19.21 -11.16
C SER A 203 -19.20 19.18 -9.63
N GLU A 204 -19.30 17.99 -9.03
CA GLU A 204 -19.29 17.82 -7.58
C GLU A 204 -17.96 18.26 -6.95
N LEU A 205 -16.84 18.04 -7.65
CA LEU A 205 -15.54 18.56 -7.21
C LEU A 205 -15.54 20.10 -7.20
N ARG A 206 -16.03 20.71 -8.27
CA ARG A 206 -16.10 22.18 -8.38
C ARG A 206 -17.02 22.77 -7.32
N GLU A 207 -18.17 22.15 -7.05
CA GLU A 207 -19.07 22.57 -5.97
C GLU A 207 -18.40 22.50 -4.61
N LEU A 208 -17.65 21.43 -4.31
CA LEU A 208 -16.88 21.31 -3.08
C LEU A 208 -15.81 22.42 -2.95
N LEU A 209 -15.08 22.68 -4.03
CA LEU A 209 -13.98 23.66 -4.04
C LEU A 209 -14.47 25.11 -4.06
N ASN A 210 -15.66 25.38 -4.60
CA ASN A 210 -16.26 26.73 -4.63
C ASN A 210 -16.87 27.17 -3.30
N ARG A 211 -16.87 26.31 -2.27
CA ARG A 211 -17.26 26.73 -0.93
C ARG A 211 -16.25 27.73 -0.39
N GLN A 212 -16.72 28.72 0.37
CA GLN A 212 -15.89 29.82 0.88
C GLN A 212 -14.66 29.33 1.67
N GLU A 213 -14.82 28.24 2.42
CA GLU A 213 -13.74 27.63 3.20
C GLU A 213 -12.70 26.85 2.36
N ASN A 214 -12.95 26.64 1.06
CA ASN A 214 -12.14 25.82 0.16
C ASN A 214 -11.57 26.59 -1.03
N GLU A 215 -12.15 27.73 -1.39
CA GLU A 215 -11.88 28.45 -2.64
C GLU A 215 -10.40 28.79 -2.83
N ASN A 216 -9.69 29.08 -1.74
CA ASN A 216 -8.25 29.39 -1.74
C ASN A 216 -7.35 28.23 -2.18
N TYR A 217 -7.88 27.00 -2.21
CA TYR A 217 -7.15 25.78 -2.56
C TYR A 217 -7.57 25.23 -3.94
N ALA A 218 -8.59 25.82 -4.58
CA ALA A 218 -9.21 25.28 -5.79
C ALA A 218 -8.23 25.15 -6.97
N ASP A 219 -7.30 26.09 -7.13
CA ASP A 219 -6.26 26.10 -8.19
C ASP A 219 -5.19 25.00 -8.02
N ARG A 220 -5.24 24.27 -6.90
CA ARG A 220 -4.28 23.22 -6.54
C ARG A 220 -4.87 21.82 -6.55
N VAL A 221 -6.15 21.69 -6.89
CA VAL A 221 -6.87 20.42 -6.99
C VAL A 221 -7.32 20.22 -8.43
N TYR A 222 -6.77 19.20 -9.07
CA TYR A 222 -7.03 18.88 -10.48
C TYR A 222 -7.97 17.68 -10.59
N PHE A 223 -8.90 17.71 -11.54
CA PHE A 223 -9.78 16.58 -11.81
C PHE A 223 -9.10 15.55 -12.73
N LEU A 224 -9.34 14.26 -12.48
CA LEU A 224 -8.95 13.16 -13.35
C LEU A 224 -10.17 12.24 -13.59
N PRO A 225 -10.73 12.18 -14.82
CA PRO A 225 -11.80 11.26 -15.13
C PRO A 225 -11.30 9.81 -15.15
N MET A 226 -12.06 8.92 -14.53
CA MET A 226 -11.85 7.46 -14.55
C MET A 226 -12.94 6.76 -15.37
N PRO A 227 -12.63 5.64 -16.05
CA PRO A 227 -13.64 4.80 -16.68
C PRO A 227 -14.62 4.20 -15.67
N ASP A 228 -15.88 4.01 -16.05
CA ASP A 228 -16.93 3.52 -15.16
C ASP A 228 -16.58 2.15 -14.53
N GLN A 229 -15.92 1.28 -15.30
CA GLN A 229 -15.47 -0.04 -14.83
C GLN A 229 -14.51 0.07 -13.62
N MET A 230 -13.70 1.14 -13.57
CA MET A 230 -12.72 1.36 -12.51
C MET A 230 -13.30 2.15 -11.32
N LYS A 231 -14.42 2.84 -11.50
CA LYS A 231 -15.04 3.67 -10.45
C LYS A 231 -15.61 2.85 -9.28
N GLY A 232 -16.00 1.60 -9.52
CA GLY A 232 -16.55 0.69 -8.52
C GLY A 232 -15.54 -0.27 -7.90
N LEU A 233 -14.38 -0.46 -8.54
CA LEU A 233 -13.37 -1.40 -8.09
C LEU A 233 -12.64 -0.87 -6.85
N ALA A 234 -12.93 -1.49 -5.70
CA ALA A 234 -12.31 -1.17 -4.42
C ALA A 234 -11.82 -2.43 -3.71
N SER A 235 -10.75 -2.31 -2.92
CA SER A 235 -10.21 -3.44 -2.17
C SER A 235 -11.25 -4.10 -1.24
N SER A 236 -12.22 -3.36 -0.70
CA SER A 236 -13.30 -3.92 0.11
C SER A 236 -14.25 -4.81 -0.68
N VAL A 237 -14.50 -4.50 -1.96
CA VAL A 237 -15.30 -5.34 -2.86
C VAL A 237 -14.57 -6.65 -3.14
N VAL A 238 -13.26 -6.57 -3.40
CA VAL A 238 -12.40 -7.74 -3.56
C VAL A 238 -12.43 -8.64 -2.33
N ARG A 239 -12.24 -8.06 -1.12
CA ARG A 239 -12.29 -8.84 0.13
C ARG A 239 -13.64 -9.53 0.32
N ALA A 240 -14.74 -8.80 0.12
CA ALA A 240 -16.08 -9.36 0.22
C ALA A 240 -16.34 -10.47 -0.82
N GLY A 241 -15.75 -10.37 -2.02
CA GLY A 241 -15.77 -11.44 -3.03
C GLY A 241 -15.04 -12.69 -2.56
N ILE A 242 -13.82 -12.53 -2.02
CA ILE A 242 -13.00 -13.64 -1.51
C ILE A 242 -13.69 -14.36 -0.35
N GLU A 243 -14.34 -13.63 0.55
CA GLU A 243 -15.15 -14.18 1.64
C GLU A 243 -16.31 -15.04 1.13
N ARG A 244 -16.88 -14.72 -0.04
CA ARG A 244 -17.92 -15.53 -0.71
C ARG A 244 -17.37 -16.71 -1.52
N GLY A 245 -16.05 -16.85 -1.62
CA GLY A 245 -15.38 -17.89 -2.41
C GLY A 245 -14.94 -17.46 -3.81
N ASP A 246 -15.22 -16.22 -4.21
CA ASP A 246 -14.85 -15.68 -5.52
C ASP A 246 -13.45 -15.05 -5.49
N ILE A 247 -12.59 -15.39 -6.45
CA ILE A 247 -11.36 -14.61 -6.69
C ILE A 247 -11.62 -13.75 -7.92
N PRO A 248 -11.79 -12.42 -7.79
CA PRO A 248 -12.10 -11.58 -8.93
C PRO A 248 -10.84 -11.36 -9.77
N VAL A 249 -10.64 -12.26 -10.75
CA VAL A 249 -9.40 -12.37 -11.54
C VAL A 249 -9.08 -11.06 -12.27
N ASP A 250 -10.06 -10.45 -12.92
CA ASP A 250 -9.87 -9.23 -13.73
C ASP A 250 -9.69 -7.96 -12.90
N GLU A 251 -9.97 -8.03 -11.59
CA GLU A 251 -9.88 -6.91 -10.65
C GLU A 251 -8.51 -6.80 -9.96
N LEU A 252 -7.67 -7.82 -10.12
CA LEU A 252 -6.43 -8.00 -9.38
C LEU A 252 -5.22 -8.13 -10.32
N PRO A 253 -4.09 -7.47 -10.01
CA PRO A 253 -2.83 -7.78 -10.66
C PRO A 253 -2.45 -9.25 -10.44
N ASP A 254 -1.74 -9.86 -11.41
CA ASP A 254 -1.42 -11.28 -11.38
C ASP A 254 -0.61 -11.71 -10.15
N VAL A 255 0.36 -10.89 -9.72
CA VAL A 255 1.13 -11.15 -8.50
C VAL A 255 0.25 -11.16 -7.24
N VAL A 256 -0.74 -10.28 -7.17
CA VAL A 256 -1.69 -10.21 -6.05
C VAL A 256 -2.62 -11.41 -6.05
N ARG A 257 -3.12 -11.79 -7.23
CA ARG A 257 -3.96 -12.99 -7.40
C ARG A 257 -3.24 -14.26 -6.98
N ARG A 258 -1.99 -14.45 -7.42
CA ARG A 258 -1.13 -15.59 -7.02
C ARG A 258 -0.91 -15.60 -5.51
N PHE A 259 -0.55 -14.45 -4.92
CA PHE A 259 -0.37 -14.32 -3.49
C PHE A 259 -1.63 -14.73 -2.71
N ILE A 260 -2.81 -14.23 -3.10
CA ILE A 260 -4.08 -14.58 -2.44
C ILE A 260 -4.37 -16.08 -2.54
N SER A 261 -4.13 -16.68 -3.70
CA SER A 261 -4.33 -18.11 -3.93
C SER A 261 -3.38 -18.97 -3.08
N GLU A 262 -2.09 -18.60 -3.02
CA GLU A 262 -1.07 -19.40 -2.33
C GLU A 262 -1.10 -19.23 -0.81
N THR A 263 -1.37 -18.03 -0.33
CA THR A 263 -1.37 -17.72 1.11
C THR A 263 -2.74 -17.84 1.77
N GLN A 264 -3.78 -18.10 0.97
CA GLN A 264 -5.17 -18.08 1.43
C GLN A 264 -5.57 -16.74 2.07
N ALA A 265 -4.96 -15.64 1.62
CA ALA A 265 -5.26 -14.30 2.11
C ALA A 265 -6.76 -14.00 2.13
N TYR A 266 -7.19 -13.27 3.17
CA TYR A 266 -8.60 -12.94 3.44
C TYR A 266 -9.50 -14.14 3.77
N ARG A 267 -8.91 -15.30 4.07
CA ARG A 267 -9.61 -16.48 4.61
C ARG A 267 -9.08 -16.81 5.99
N ALA A 268 -9.77 -17.70 6.70
CA ALA A 268 -9.41 -18.10 8.07
C ALA A 268 -7.95 -18.58 8.21
N GLY A 269 -7.38 -19.22 7.18
CA GLY A 269 -5.99 -19.69 7.19
C GLY A 269 -4.93 -18.59 7.21
N TYR A 270 -5.25 -17.38 6.75
CA TYR A 270 -4.27 -16.28 6.67
C TYR A 270 -3.86 -15.74 8.04
N GLU A 271 -4.73 -15.81 9.05
CA GLU A 271 -4.39 -15.41 10.42
C GLU A 271 -3.19 -16.19 10.96
N MET A 272 -3.04 -17.44 10.53
CA MET A 272 -1.90 -18.24 10.92
C MET A 272 -0.59 -17.75 10.29
N ARG A 273 -0.64 -17.24 9.05
CA ARG A 273 0.52 -16.60 8.43
C ARG A 273 0.99 -15.41 9.24
N ARG A 274 0.07 -14.55 9.69
CA ARG A 274 0.40 -13.40 10.55
C ARG A 274 1.11 -13.85 11.81
N ARG A 275 0.52 -14.81 12.53
CA ARG A 275 1.09 -15.35 13.77
C ARG A 275 2.47 -15.98 13.59
N VAL A 276 2.66 -16.78 12.53
CA VAL A 276 3.98 -17.37 12.23
C VAL A 276 5.00 -16.28 11.95
N LEU A 277 4.66 -15.27 11.14
CA LEU A 277 5.55 -14.15 10.84
C LEU A 277 5.94 -13.36 12.10
N ASP A 278 4.96 -13.04 12.95
CA ASP A 278 5.19 -12.33 14.21
C ASP A 278 6.15 -13.11 15.12
N ARG A 279 5.91 -14.42 15.30
CA ARG A 279 6.73 -15.28 16.17
C ARG A 279 8.12 -15.55 15.59
N LEU A 280 8.25 -15.68 14.28
CA LEU A 280 9.57 -15.80 13.65
C LEU A 280 10.35 -14.48 13.72
N TYR A 281 9.69 -13.33 13.70
CA TYR A 281 10.34 -12.02 13.82
C TYR A 281 10.92 -11.77 15.22
N GLU A 282 10.28 -12.30 16.28
CA GLU A 282 10.87 -12.36 17.62
C GLU A 282 12.19 -13.14 17.64
N LEU A 283 12.32 -14.12 16.75
CA LEU A 283 13.49 -15.00 16.57
C LEU A 283 14.32 -14.67 15.32
N ARG A 284 14.20 -13.45 14.79
CA ARG A 284 14.71 -13.07 13.45
C ARG A 284 16.18 -13.41 13.20
N GLU A 285 17.04 -13.28 14.22
CA GLU A 285 18.48 -13.60 14.12
C GLU A 285 18.74 -15.04 13.68
N TRP A 286 17.84 -15.97 14.04
CA TRP A 286 17.89 -17.35 13.58
C TRP A 286 16.99 -17.59 12.37
N ALA A 287 15.78 -17.03 12.38
CA ALA A 287 14.77 -17.33 11.37
C ALA A 287 15.15 -16.88 9.94
N GLU A 288 15.93 -15.81 9.78
CA GLU A 288 16.39 -15.32 8.46
C GLU A 288 17.30 -16.29 7.69
N GLU A 289 17.89 -17.26 8.38
CA GLU A 289 18.79 -18.26 7.78
C GLU A 289 18.26 -19.69 7.97
N GLY A 290 17.63 -19.94 9.12
CA GLY A 290 17.21 -21.27 9.52
C GLY A 290 15.76 -21.61 9.15
N ALA A 291 14.85 -20.65 9.01
CA ALA A 291 13.43 -20.98 8.86
C ALA A 291 12.95 -21.02 7.40
N ASP A 292 12.10 -21.99 7.08
CA ASP A 292 11.39 -22.10 5.81
C ASP A 292 9.91 -21.78 6.04
N LEU A 293 9.52 -20.52 5.77
CA LEU A 293 8.15 -20.06 6.03
C LEU A 293 7.11 -20.89 5.28
N ARG A 294 7.39 -21.33 4.05
CA ARG A 294 6.45 -22.12 3.26
C ARG A 294 6.20 -23.48 3.90
N LYS A 295 7.26 -24.17 4.33
CA LYS A 295 7.12 -25.45 5.05
C LYS A 295 6.40 -25.29 6.37
N LEU A 296 6.70 -24.22 7.11
CA LEU A 296 6.01 -23.95 8.37
C LEU A 296 4.52 -23.72 8.15
N LEU A 297 4.12 -22.91 7.17
CA LEU A 297 2.70 -22.70 6.89
C LEU A 297 1.99 -23.99 6.42
N ALA A 298 2.66 -24.85 5.66
CA ALA A 298 2.14 -26.17 5.32
C ALA A 298 1.93 -27.03 6.57
N LEU A 299 2.93 -27.09 7.46
CA LEU A 299 2.88 -27.83 8.72
C LEU A 299 1.77 -27.33 9.65
N VAL A 300 1.61 -26.01 9.78
CA VAL A 300 0.57 -25.45 10.65
C VAL A 300 -0.85 -25.72 10.13
N ASN A 301 -1.01 -26.17 8.89
CA ASN A 301 -2.31 -26.62 8.38
C ASN A 301 -2.58 -28.11 8.66
N GLU A 302 -1.61 -28.89 9.14
CA GLU A 302 -1.80 -30.30 9.49
C GLU A 302 -2.62 -30.46 10.77
N THR A 303 -3.72 -31.21 10.73
CA THR A 303 -4.69 -31.27 11.85
C THR A 303 -4.18 -32.04 13.08
N ALA A 304 -3.11 -32.82 12.97
CA ALA A 304 -2.58 -33.68 14.04
C ALA A 304 -1.05 -33.61 14.14
N GLY A 305 -0.51 -34.22 15.21
CA GLY A 305 0.93 -34.38 15.39
C GLY A 305 1.68 -33.05 15.47
N LYS A 306 2.77 -32.93 14.69
CA LYS A 306 3.67 -31.78 14.70
C LYS A 306 2.94 -30.46 14.36
N GLY A 307 1.96 -30.49 13.45
CA GLY A 307 1.16 -29.30 13.12
C GLY A 307 0.30 -28.79 14.28
N GLN A 308 -0.29 -29.71 15.06
CA GLN A 308 -1.04 -29.35 16.27
C GLN A 308 -0.13 -28.76 17.35
N THR A 309 1.04 -29.34 17.56
CA THR A 309 2.04 -28.81 18.50
C THR A 309 2.50 -27.41 18.09
N LEU A 310 2.80 -27.19 16.82
CA LEU A 310 3.22 -25.88 16.32
C LEU A 310 2.11 -24.84 16.49
N ARG A 311 0.84 -25.15 16.16
CA ARG A 311 -0.29 -24.24 16.44
C ARG A 311 -0.34 -23.83 17.91
N ARG A 312 -0.23 -24.80 18.83
CA ARG A 312 -0.24 -24.52 20.26
C ARG A 312 0.88 -23.57 20.68
N LEU A 313 2.10 -23.78 20.19
CA LEU A 313 3.26 -22.91 20.49
C LEU A 313 3.12 -21.49 19.90
N LEU A 314 2.42 -21.36 18.77
CA LEU A 314 2.14 -20.07 18.14
C LEU A 314 0.99 -19.32 18.81
N GLU A 315 0.03 -20.03 19.40
CA GLU A 315 -1.16 -19.48 20.04
C GLU A 315 -0.96 -19.14 21.52
N ASP A 316 -0.01 -19.80 22.18
CA ASP A 316 0.28 -19.59 23.60
C ASP A 316 1.13 -18.32 23.80
N PRO A 317 0.58 -17.24 24.37
CA PRO A 317 1.31 -16.00 24.61
C PRO A 317 2.42 -16.15 25.67
N SER A 318 2.37 -17.21 26.47
CA SER A 318 3.35 -17.52 27.51
C SER A 318 4.49 -18.41 27.01
N SER A 319 4.34 -19.04 25.84
CA SER A 319 5.40 -19.86 25.26
C SER A 319 6.61 -18.98 24.95
N SER A 320 7.77 -19.40 25.46
CA SER A 320 9.01 -18.66 25.24
C SER A 320 9.48 -18.81 23.78
N GLY A 321 10.13 -17.79 23.24
CA GLY A 321 10.78 -17.90 21.92
C GLY A 321 11.82 -19.04 21.87
N VAL A 322 12.37 -19.45 23.02
CA VAL A 322 13.30 -20.58 23.14
C VAL A 322 12.59 -21.89 22.82
N GLU A 323 11.42 -22.17 23.40
CA GLU A 323 10.65 -23.39 23.14
C GLU A 323 10.25 -23.51 21.67
N LEU A 324 9.79 -22.40 21.07
CA LEU A 324 9.47 -22.37 19.65
C LEU A 324 10.72 -22.66 18.81
N LYS A 325 11.84 -22.01 19.10
CA LYS A 325 13.10 -22.24 18.36
C LYS A 325 13.58 -23.69 18.48
N GLU A 326 13.55 -24.28 19.67
CA GLU A 326 13.93 -25.67 19.90
C GLU A 326 13.04 -26.63 19.12
N PHE A 327 11.72 -26.43 19.16
CA PHE A 327 10.77 -27.21 18.37
C PHE A 327 11.08 -27.10 16.87
N LEU A 328 11.34 -25.90 16.37
CA LEU A 328 11.65 -25.67 14.95
C LEU A 328 12.98 -26.30 14.53
N LEU A 329 14.01 -26.27 15.37
CA LEU A 329 15.28 -26.96 15.12
C LEU A 329 15.10 -28.48 15.05
N ALA A 330 14.26 -29.05 15.91
CA ALA A 330 13.94 -30.48 15.89
C ALA A 330 13.13 -30.93 14.65
N LEU A 331 12.56 -29.99 13.88
CA LEU A 331 11.92 -30.31 12.59
C LEU A 331 12.92 -30.43 11.44
N GLN A 332 14.14 -29.91 11.62
CA GLN A 332 15.18 -29.84 10.60
C GLN A 332 16.20 -30.99 10.69
N SER A 333 16.28 -31.63 11.86
CA SER A 333 17.06 -32.84 12.14
C SER A 333 16.35 -34.11 11.68
#